data_AF-A0A183LSN2-F1
#
_entry.id   AF-A0A183LSN2-F1
#
_cell.length_a   1.000
_cell.length_b   1.000
_cell.length_c   1.000
_cell.angle_alpha   90.00
_cell.angle_beta   90.00
_cell.angle_gamma   90.00
#
_symmetry.space_group_name_H-M   'P 1'
#
loop_
_entity.id
_entity.type
_entity.pdbx_description
1 polymer ?
#
loop_
_entity_poly.entity_id
_entity_poly.type
_entity_poly.pdbx_seq_one_letter_code
_entity_poly.pdbx_strand_id
1 'polypeptide(L)' 'VDATKTWYQEIEDYDFKKENQFPCGHFTQVVWKSTTTAGFGRAWSKDRHSIYVVGRYDPPGNFSDEFLENVPPLISK' A
#
# COMPACT_ATOMS: atom_id res chain seq x y z
N VAL A 1 0.74 7.66 -15.09
CA VAL A 1 1.00 7.59 -13.63
C VAL A 1 1.00 6.12 -13.25
N ASP A 2 2.02 5.67 -12.52
CA ASP A 2 2.14 4.28 -12.06
C ASP A 2 1.32 4.12 -10.78
N ALA A 3 0.38 3.16 -10.74
CA ALA A 3 -0.57 3.01 -9.64
C ALA A 3 0.13 2.74 -8.31
N THR A 4 1.19 1.92 -8.32
CA THR A 4 1.98 1.61 -7.12
C THR A 4 2.73 2.83 -6.60
N LYS A 5 3.20 3.71 -7.50
CA LYS A 5 3.81 4.98 -7.11
C LYS A 5 2.80 5.89 -6.40
N THR A 6 1.58 6.00 -6.91
CA THR A 6 0.52 6.79 -6.26
C THR A 6 0.13 6.22 -4.90
N TRP A 7 0.02 4.89 -4.76
CA TRP A 7 -0.21 4.25 -3.47
C TRP A 7 0.93 4.52 -2.48
N TYR A 8 2.17 4.43 -2.93
CA TYR A 8 3.34 4.69 -2.08
C TYR A 8 3.43 6.14 -1.61
N GLN A 9 2.91 7.11 -2.37
CA GLN A 9 2.98 8.54 -2.02
C GLN A 9 2.26 8.91 -0.71
N GLU A 10 1.34 8.07 -0.21
CA GLU A 10 0.74 8.28 1.12
C GLU A 10 1.79 8.24 2.26
N ILE A 11 3.02 7.79 1.99
CA ILE A 11 4.17 7.95 2.89
C ILE A 11 4.39 9.40 3.33
N GLU A 12 4.01 10.38 2.51
CA GLU A 12 4.16 11.81 2.83
C GLU A 12 3.28 12.23 4.02
N ASP A 13 2.15 11.54 4.23
CA ASP A 13 1.22 11.78 5.34
C ASP A 13 1.41 10.78 6.50
N TYR A 14 2.25 9.75 6.31
CA TYR A 14 2.41 8.65 7.27
C TYR A 14 3.38 8.99 8.42
N ASP A 15 2.92 8.82 9.66
CA ASP A 15 3.74 8.99 10.86
C ASP A 15 4.25 7.64 11.36
N PHE A 16 5.53 7.31 11.13
CA PHE A 16 6.14 6.02 11.53
C PHE A 16 6.12 5.70 13.04
N LYS A 17 5.57 6.57 13.88
CA LYS A 17 5.42 6.37 15.33
C LYS A 17 3.99 6.08 15.78
N LYS A 18 3.01 6.03 14.85
CA LYS A 18 1.59 5.81 15.16
C LYS A 18 1.05 4.52 14.56
N GLU A 19 0.18 3.86 15.32
CA GLU A 19 -0.59 2.70 14.87
C GLU A 19 -1.83 3.10 14.05
N ASN A 20 -2.41 2.12 13.36
CA ASN A 20 -3.78 2.18 12.81
C ASN A 20 -4.07 3.36 11.85
N GLN A 21 -3.08 3.77 11.06
CA GLN A 21 -3.19 4.88 10.11
C GLN A 21 -3.88 4.46 8.81
N PHE A 22 -5.14 4.03 8.91
CA PHE A 22 -5.96 3.57 7.78
C PHE A 22 -6.09 4.55 6.60
N PRO A 23 -6.01 5.90 6.77
CA PRO A 23 -5.95 6.82 5.64
C PRO A 23 -4.72 6.64 4.73
N CYS A 24 -3.62 6.08 5.26
CA CYS A 24 -2.41 5.71 4.51
C CYS A 24 -2.40 4.21 4.14
N GLY A 25 -3.59 3.63 3.99
CA GLY A 25 -3.80 2.19 3.83
C GLY A 25 -3.17 1.60 2.57
N HIS A 26 -3.03 2.38 1.50
CA HIS A 26 -2.39 1.88 0.28
C HIS A 26 -0.87 1.79 0.46
N PHE A 27 -0.24 2.83 1.01
CA PHE A 27 1.20 2.81 1.30
C PHE A 27 1.54 1.66 2.25
N THR A 28 0.83 1.56 3.36
CA THR A 28 1.10 0.56 4.41
C THR A 28 0.97 -0.87 3.88
N GLN A 29 -0.01 -1.15 3.01
CA GLN A 29 -0.11 -2.46 2.36
C GLN A 29 1.02 -2.72 1.36
N VAL A 30 1.48 -1.72 0.61
CA VAL A 30 2.58 -1.87 -0.37
C VAL A 30 3.88 -2.29 0.31
N VAL A 31 4.14 -1.82 1.54
CA VAL A 31 5.39 -2.10 2.28
C VAL A 31 5.20 -3.08 3.45
N TRP A 32 4.04 -3.72 3.55
CA TRP A 32 3.71 -4.59 4.68
C TRP A 32 4.66 -5.78 4.78
N LYS A 33 5.53 -5.79 5.80
CA LYS A 33 6.63 -6.74 5.98
C LYS A 33 6.20 -8.21 5.90
N SER A 34 5.06 -8.56 6.49
CA SER A 34 4.58 -9.94 6.53
C SER A 34 3.86 -10.39 5.25
N THR A 35 3.52 -9.46 4.35
CA THR A 35 2.99 -9.80 3.03
C THR A 35 4.13 -10.33 2.16
N THR A 36 3.96 -11.54 1.61
CA THR A 36 5.03 -12.21 0.85
C THR A 36 4.73 -12.33 -0.63
N THR A 37 3.45 -12.29 -1.01
CA THR A 37 3.00 -12.44 -2.38
C THR A 37 2.03 -11.32 -2.73
N ALA A 38 2.16 -10.78 -3.93
CA ALA A 38 1.24 -9.79 -4.48
C ALA A 38 0.88 -10.11 -5.93
N GLY A 39 -0.38 -9.90 -6.28
CA GLY A 39 -0.91 -10.03 -7.63
C GLY A 39 -1.53 -8.71 -8.08
N PHE A 40 -1.26 -8.32 -9.32
CA PHE A 40 -1.76 -7.07 -9.90
C PHE A 40 -2.57 -7.33 -11.17
N GLY A 41 -3.75 -6.73 -11.24
CA GLY A 41 -4.62 -6.75 -12.42
C GLY A 41 -4.83 -5.34 -12.96
N ARG A 42 -4.94 -5.22 -14.28
CA ARG A 42 -5.24 -3.96 -14.96
C ARG A 42 -6.31 -4.18 -16.03
N ALA A 43 -7.32 -3.33 -16.04
CA ALA A 43 -8.38 -3.34 -17.05
C ALA A 43 -8.74 -1.92 -17.49
N TRP A 44 -9.14 -1.77 -18.76
CA TRP A 44 -9.73 -0.53 -19.25
C TRP A 44 -11.24 -0.50 -18.96
N SER A 45 -11.80 0.69 -18.74
CA SER A 45 -13.25 0.91 -18.80
C SER A 45 -13.79 0.57 -20.19
N LYS A 46 -15.10 0.30 -20.28
CA LYS A 46 -15.76 -0.04 -21.55
C LYS A 46 -15.58 1.04 -22.62
N ASP A 47 -15.59 2.31 -22.22
CA ASP A 47 -15.37 3.48 -23.08
C ASP A 47 -13.89 3.84 -23.29
N ARG A 48 -12.97 3.12 -22.66
CA ARG A 48 -11.50 3.33 -22.69
C ARG A 48 -11.02 4.69 -22.17
N HIS A 49 -11.83 5.40 -21.39
CA HIS A 49 -11.41 6.65 -20.74
C HIS A 49 -10.71 6.44 -19.38
N SER A 50 -10.83 5.25 -18.79
CA SER A 50 -10.24 4.95 -17.49
C SER A 50 -9.50 3.63 -17.49
N ILE A 51 -8.45 3.56 -16.68
CA ILE A 51 -7.75 2.33 -16.35
C ILE A 51 -8.01 2.05 -14.87
N TYR A 52 -8.45 0.83 -14.57
CA TYR A 52 -8.55 0.30 -13.22
C TYR A 52 -7.34 -0.60 -12.97
N VAL A 53 -6.64 -0.35 -11.87
CA VAL A 53 -5.55 -1.19 -11.38
C VAL A 53 -5.94 -1.69 -10.00
N VAL A 54 -5.79 -2.99 -9.78
CA VAL A 54 -6.10 -3.65 -8.51
C VAL A 54 -4.89 -4.44 -8.05
N GLY A 55 -4.48 -4.25 -6.80
CA GLY A 55 -3.51 -5.10 -6.10
C GLY A 55 -4.22 -6.04 -5.12
N ARG A 56 -3.78 -7.28 -5.06
CA ARG A 56 -4.15 -8.26 -4.02
C ARG A 56 -2.87 -8.75 -3.35
N TYR A 57 -2.90 -8.90 -2.05
CA TYR A 57 -1.74 -9.17 -1.21
C TYR A 57 -2.02 -10.37 -0.31
N ASP A 58 -1.04 -11.25 -0.15
CA ASP A 58 -1.12 -12.45 0.67
C ASP A 58 0.20 -12.70 1.45
N PRO A 59 0.15 -12.92 2.78
CA PRO A 59 -0.96 -12.57 3.67
C PRO A 59 -1.38 -11.09 3.53
N PRO A 60 -2.65 -10.74 3.81
CA PRO A 60 -3.10 -9.35 3.79
C PRO A 60 -2.41 -8.54 4.89
N GLY A 61 -2.27 -7.24 4.67
CA GLY A 61 -1.76 -6.30 5.67
C GLY A 61 -2.85 -5.45 6.32
N ASN A 62 -2.43 -4.37 6.96
CA ASN A 62 -3.30 -3.36 7.59
C ASN A 62 -4.19 -3.93 8.71
N PHE A 63 -3.68 -4.92 9.45
CA PHE A 63 -4.32 -5.37 10.68
C PHE A 63 -4.13 -4.33 11.79
N SER A 64 -5.16 -4.17 12.61
CA SER A 64 -5.11 -3.23 13.73
C SER A 64 -3.99 -3.62 14.70
N ASP A 65 -3.27 -2.61 15.19
CA ASP A 65 -2.19 -2.70 16.19
C ASP A 65 -0.94 -3.47 15.71
N GLU A 66 -0.80 -3.69 14.40
CA GLU A 66 0.34 -4.37 13.78
C GLU A 66 1.20 -3.46 12.88
N PHE A 67 0.92 -2.15 12.79
CA PHE A 67 1.56 -1.28 11.81
C PHE A 67 3.03 -1.02 12.16
N LEU A 68 3.38 -0.81 13.43
CA LEU A 68 4.76 -0.52 13.81
C LEU A 68 5.70 -1.73 13.57
N GLU A 69 5.17 -2.95 13.61
CA GLU A 69 5.93 -4.16 13.28
C GLU A 69 6.09 -4.37 11.77
N ASN A 70 5.06 -4.00 11.00
CA ASN A 70 4.97 -4.36 9.59
C ASN A 70 5.31 -3.22 8.62
N VAL A 71 5.38 -1.96 9.07
CA VAL A 71 5.73 -0.80 8.25
C VAL A 71 7.10 -0.27 8.70
N PRO A 72 8.20 -0.74 8.09
CA PRO A 72 9.54 -0.38 8.54
C PRO A 72 9.82 1.13 8.34
N PRO A 73 10.60 1.76 9.25
CA PRO A 73 10.98 3.15 9.11
C PRO A 73 11.91 3.36 7.90
N LEU A 74 12.03 4.63 7.48
CA LEU A 74 12.97 5.02 6.43
C LEU A 74 14.40 4.62 6.80
N ILE A 75 15.09 3.96 5.87
CA ILE A 75 16.52 3.69 6.00
C ILE A 75 17.25 5.02 5.85
N SER A 76 17.95 5.47 6.90
CA SER A 76 18.84 6.62 6.79
C SER A 76 19.97 6.30 5.81
N LYS A 77 20.20 7.18 4.83
CA LYS A 77 21.38 7.12 3.98
C LYS A 77 22.64 7.54 4.73
#